data_AF-A0A656PNG3-F1
#
_entry.id   AF-A0A656PNG3-F1
#
_cell.length_a   1.000
_cell.length_b   1.000
_cell.length_c   1.000
_cell.angle_alpha   90.00
_cell.angle_beta   90.00
_cell.angle_gamma   90.00
#
_symmetry.space_group_name_H-M   'P 1'
#
loop_
_entity.id
_entity.type
_entity.pdbx_description
1 polymer ?
#
loop_
_entity_poly.entity_id
_entity_poly.type
_entity_poly.pdbx_seq_one_letter_code
_entity_poly.pdbx_strand_id
1 'polypeptide(L)'
;MKYKVVGILDIFFASLYALTQIALLLTVYPKMLSLYQEMDAELPIYTQYSSVFSVIFLLIFLVVIIVGVKLLMKPTNTLFNLGVIALVLLLTLSGYFVAVSVLGVIVPIYNVTNSI
;
A
#
# COMPACT_ATOMS: atom_id res chain seq x y z
N MET A 1 26.60 7.57 9.09
CA MET A 1 25.72 8.17 8.07
C MET A 1 24.73 7.16 7.47
N LYS A 2 25.16 5.96 7.05
CA LYS A 2 24.29 4.91 6.48
C LYS A 2 22.97 4.64 7.24
N TYR A 3 23.01 4.55 8.57
CA TYR A 3 21.82 4.31 9.41
C TYR A 3 20.77 5.41 9.29
N LYS A 4 21.23 6.68 9.20
CA LYS A 4 20.33 7.84 9.08
C LYS A 4 19.67 7.88 7.71
N VAL A 5 20.41 7.53 6.65
CA VAL A 5 19.87 7.48 5.28
C VAL A 5 18.75 6.45 5.18
N VAL A 6 19.01 5.21 5.63
CA VAL A 6 17.99 4.14 5.62
C VAL A 6 16.77 4.55 6.46
N GLY A 7 16.99 5.07 7.67
CA GLY A 7 15.87 5.50 8.52
C GLY A 7 15.03 6.62 7.92
N ILE A 8 15.63 7.61 7.25
CA ILE A 8 14.89 8.68 6.54
C ILE A 8 14.07 8.10 5.39
N LEU A 9 14.67 7.22 4.58
CA LEU A 9 13.98 6.61 3.44
C LEU A 9 12.81 5.74 3.91
N ASP A 10 13.00 4.92 4.94
CA ASP A 10 11.94 4.11 5.53
C ASP A 10 10.77 4.97 6.01
N ILE A 11 11.04 6.04 6.76
CA ILE A 11 10.00 6.96 7.23
C ILE A 11 9.29 7.62 6.05
N PHE A 12 10.05 8.16 5.09
CA PHE A 12 9.49 8.91 3.97
C PHE A 12 8.57 8.03 3.10
N PHE A 13 9.06 6.87 2.66
CA PHE A 13 8.29 5.97 1.82
C PHE A 13 7.13 5.35 2.57
N ALA A 14 7.34 4.82 3.78
CA ALA A 14 6.25 4.23 4.55
C ALA A 14 5.15 5.25 4.89
N SER A 15 5.50 6.51 5.14
CA SER A 15 4.51 7.57 5.37
C SER A 15 3.69 7.86 4.10
N LEU A 16 4.33 7.95 2.94
CA LEU A 16 3.63 8.11 1.66
C LEU A 16 2.66 6.95 1.38
N TYR A 17 3.10 5.70 1.61
CA TYR A 17 2.22 4.55 1.41
C TYR A 17 1.09 4.50 2.45
N ALA A 18 1.36 4.82 3.73
CA ALA A 18 0.34 4.90 4.75
C ALA A 18 -0.73 5.94 4.39
N LEU A 19 -0.33 7.14 3.94
CA LEU A 19 -1.26 8.16 3.45
C LEU A 19 -2.09 7.67 2.27
N THR A 20 -1.47 6.94 1.34
CA THR A 20 -2.17 6.35 0.20
C THR A 20 -3.22 5.32 0.65
N GLN A 21 -2.89 4.44 1.61
CA GLN A 21 -3.85 3.47 2.14
C GLN A 21 -5.01 4.16 2.87
N ILE A 22 -4.74 5.24 3.64
CA ILE A 22 -5.79 6.05 4.27
C ILE A 22 -6.70 6.66 3.20
N ALA A 23 -6.13 7.24 2.15
CA ALA A 23 -6.92 7.83 1.06
C ALA A 23 -7.82 6.77 0.38
N LEU A 24 -7.30 5.59 0.09
CA LEU A 24 -8.08 4.49 -0.48
C LEU A 24 -9.23 4.05 0.43
N LEU A 25 -8.96 3.87 1.72
CA LEU A 25 -9.95 3.47 2.73
C LEU A 25 -11.08 4.49 2.89
N LEU A 26 -10.75 5.79 2.84
CA LEU A 26 -11.73 6.85 3.05
C LEU A 26 -12.51 7.24 1.79
N THR A 27 -11.92 7.06 0.60
CA THR A 27 -12.51 7.59 -0.64
C THR A 27 -12.86 6.51 -1.66
N VAL A 28 -11.92 5.63 -1.99
CA VAL A 28 -12.05 4.72 -3.13
C VAL A 28 -12.92 3.51 -2.79
N TYR A 29 -12.64 2.81 -1.67
CA TYR A 29 -13.39 1.60 -1.35
C TYR A 29 -14.87 1.85 -1.00
N PRO A 30 -15.22 2.88 -0.22
CA PRO A 30 -16.64 3.18 0.03
C PRO A 30 -17.39 3.48 -1.27
N LYS A 31 -16.75 4.20 -2.20
CA LYS A 31 -17.37 4.54 -3.48
C LYS A 31 -17.49 3.33 -4.40
N MET A 32 -16.50 2.44 -4.43
CA MET A 32 -16.62 1.17 -5.14
C MET A 32 -17.75 0.32 -4.59
N LEU A 33 -17.84 0.18 -3.25
CA LEU A 33 -18.91 -0.60 -2.62
C LEU A 33 -20.29 -0.04 -2.98
N SER A 34 -20.47 1.29 -2.94
CA SER A 34 -21.75 1.91 -3.29
C SER A 34 -22.12 1.65 -4.76
N LEU A 35 -21.17 1.73 -5.69
CA LEU A 35 -21.41 1.48 -7.11
C LEU A 35 -21.85 0.04 -7.37
N TYR A 36 -21.22 -0.96 -6.73
CA TYR A 36 -21.63 -2.36 -6.89
C TYR A 36 -23.02 -2.62 -6.29
N GLN A 37 -23.35 -1.98 -5.16
CA GLN A 37 -24.69 -2.05 -4.57
C GLN A 37 -25.75 -1.39 -5.47
N GLU A 38 -25.45 -0.24 -6.07
CA GLU A 38 -26.35 0.45 -7.02
C GLU A 38 -26.60 -0.37 -8.29
N MET A 39 -25.66 -1.23 -8.68
CA MET A 39 -25.73 -2.07 -9.87
C MET A 39 -26.34 -3.46 -9.62
N ASP A 40 -26.71 -3.79 -8.36
CA ASP A 40 -27.10 -5.15 -7.95
C ASP A 40 -26.10 -6.24 -8.41
N ALA A 41 -24.81 -5.88 -8.46
CA ALA A 41 -23.73 -6.74 -8.93
C ALA A 41 -22.98 -7.38 -7.76
N GLU A 42 -22.62 -8.66 -7.89
CA GLU A 42 -21.77 -9.33 -6.91
C GLU A 42 -20.37 -8.69 -6.89
N LEU A 43 -19.87 -8.38 -5.70
CA LEU A 43 -18.51 -7.89 -5.54
C LEU A 43 -17.50 -9.01 -5.78
N PRO A 44 -16.49 -8.80 -6.63
CA PRO A 44 -15.36 -9.72 -6.74
C PRO A 44 -14.70 -9.93 -5.37
N ILE A 45 -14.27 -11.16 -5.08
CA ILE A 45 -13.64 -11.55 -3.80
C ILE A 45 -12.51 -10.58 -3.40
N TYR A 46 -11.66 -10.19 -4.36
CA TYR A 46 -10.56 -9.24 -4.12
C TYR A 46 -11.03 -7.86 -3.66
N THR A 47 -12.18 -7.40 -4.16
CA THR A 47 -12.80 -6.12 -3.79
C THR A 47 -13.48 -6.22 -2.42
N GLN A 48 -14.05 -7.37 -2.07
CA GLN A 48 -14.68 -7.59 -0.77
C GLN A 48 -13.68 -7.46 0.39
N TYR A 49 -12.45 -7.92 0.19
CA TYR A 49 -11.40 -7.87 1.22
C TYR A 49 -10.43 -6.70 1.07
N SER A 50 -10.62 -5.80 0.09
CA SER A 50 -9.67 -4.71 -0.20
C SER A 50 -9.45 -3.80 1.02
N SER A 51 -10.51 -3.47 1.75
CA SER A 51 -10.45 -2.68 2.99
C SER A 51 -9.64 -3.37 4.08
N VAL A 52 -9.80 -4.70 4.24
CA VAL A 52 -9.05 -5.48 5.24
C VAL A 52 -7.57 -5.49 4.89
N PHE A 53 -7.23 -5.75 3.62
CA PHE A 53 -5.84 -5.73 3.17
C PHE A 53 -5.20 -4.35 3.33
N SER A 54 -5.91 -3.27 3.03
CA SER A 54 -5.40 -1.92 3.25
C SER A 54 -5.12 -1.60 4.71
N VAL A 55 -5.96 -2.06 5.65
CA VAL A 55 -5.69 -1.92 7.08
C VAL A 55 -4.44 -2.70 7.48
N ILE A 56 -4.27 -3.93 6.98
CA ILE A 56 -3.07 -4.74 7.25
C ILE A 56 -1.81 -4.02 6.73
N PHE A 57 -1.85 -3.52 5.49
CA PHE A 57 -0.72 -2.77 4.92
C PHE A 57 -0.41 -1.49 5.69
N LEU A 58 -1.44 -0.78 6.14
CA LEU A 58 -1.27 0.41 6.97
C LEU A 58 -0.53 0.08 8.28
N LEU A 59 -0.90 -1.01 8.96
CA LEU A 59 -0.19 -1.47 10.16
C LEU A 59 1.28 -1.81 9.87
N ILE A 60 1.55 -2.49 8.74
CA ILE A 60 2.92 -2.79 8.30
C ILE A 60 3.71 -1.50 8.10
N PHE A 61 3.15 -0.50 7.41
CA PHE A 61 3.84 0.77 7.17
C PHE A 61 4.10 1.54 8.47
N LEU A 62 3.17 1.52 9.43
CA LEU A 62 3.40 2.10 10.75
C LEU A 62 4.58 1.44 11.48
N VAL A 63 4.70 0.11 11.40
CA VAL A 63 5.84 -0.62 11.96
C VAL A 63 7.15 -0.17 11.30
N VAL A 64 7.16 0.00 9.97
CA VAL A 64 8.35 0.48 9.25
C VAL A 64 8.72 1.91 9.65
N ILE A 65 7.74 2.81 9.84
CA ILE A 65 7.99 4.16 10.35
C ILE A 65 8.63 4.09 11.75
N ILE A 66 8.12 3.25 12.64
CA ILE A 66 8.68 3.06 13.99
C ILE A 66 10.14 2.58 13.92
N VAL A 67 10.43 1.62 13.03
CA VAL A 67 11.80 1.13 12.80
C VAL A 67 12.70 2.26 12.28
N GLY A 68 12.22 3.04 11.31
CA GLY A 68 12.95 4.18 10.76
C GLY A 68 13.25 5.25 11.82
N VAL A 69 12.28 5.60 12.67
CA VAL A 69 12.50 6.53 13.79
C VAL A 69 13.53 5.98 14.78
N LYS A 70 13.44 4.68 15.13
CA LYS A 70 14.44 4.03 16.00
C LYS A 70 15.84 4.06 15.39
N LEU A 71 15.96 3.90 14.07
CA LEU A 71 17.24 4.02 13.35
C LEU A 71 17.86 5.42 13.44
N LEU A 72 17.04 6.47 13.51
CA LEU A 72 17.51 7.86 13.67
C LEU A 72 17.98 8.15 15.10
N MET A 73 17.32 7.59 16.10
CA MET A 73 17.58 7.89 17.51
C MET A 73 18.62 6.96 18.16
N LYS A 74 18.50 5.65 17.96
CA LYS A 74 19.32 4.62 18.62
C LYS A 74 19.68 3.51 17.62
N PRO A 75 20.58 3.79 16.65
CA PRO A 75 20.92 2.83 15.61
C PRO A 75 21.63 1.60 16.18
N THR A 76 21.18 0.42 15.76
CA THR A 76 21.87 -0.86 15.99
C THR A 76 22.02 -1.61 14.65
N ASN A 77 22.97 -2.54 14.56
CA ASN A 77 23.17 -3.34 13.35
C ASN A 77 21.94 -4.20 13.01
N THR A 78 21.26 -4.74 14.02
CA THR A 78 20.03 -5.52 13.82
C THR A 78 18.90 -4.66 13.25
N LEU A 79 18.70 -3.45 13.79
CA LEU A 79 17.71 -2.50 13.26
C LEU A 79 18.06 -2.05 11.83
N PHE A 80 19.35 -1.91 11.53
CA PHE A 80 19.79 -1.55 10.18
C PHE A 80 19.44 -2.62 9.15
N ASN A 81 19.71 -3.88 9.47
CA ASN A 81 19.35 -4.99 8.59
C ASN A 81 17.82 -5.07 8.41
N LEU A 82 17.05 -4.87 9.48
CA LEU A 82 15.59 -4.81 9.40
C LEU A 82 15.11 -3.64 8.53
N GLY A 83 15.69 -2.45 8.67
CA GLY A 83 15.35 -1.29 7.84
C GLY A 83 15.67 -1.52 6.36
N VAL A 84 16.83 -2.10 6.05
CA VAL A 84 17.17 -2.45 4.65
C VAL A 84 16.18 -3.46 4.06
N ILE A 85 15.81 -4.50 4.83
CA ILE A 85 14.80 -5.48 4.39
C ILE A 85 13.44 -4.80 4.19
N ALA A 86 13.03 -3.93 5.11
CA ALA A 86 11.78 -3.17 5.01
C ALA A 86 11.77 -2.27 3.76
N LEU A 87 12.87 -1.60 3.47
CA LEU A 87 13.01 -0.76 2.29
C LEU A 87 12.87 -1.56 0.99
N VAL A 88 13.52 -2.72 0.90
CA VAL A 88 13.40 -3.62 -0.28
C VAL A 88 11.98 -4.13 -0.45
N LEU A 89 11.32 -4.51 0.65
CA LEU A 89 9.92 -4.94 0.63
C LEU A 89 8.99 -3.80 0.20
N LEU A 90 9.20 -2.58 0.70
CA LEU A 90 8.45 -1.39 0.30
C LEU A 90 8.53 -1.13 -1.21
N LEU A 91 9.73 -1.22 -1.77
CA LEU A 91 9.95 -1.05 -3.23
C LEU A 91 9.32 -2.18 -4.05
N THR A 92 9.31 -3.40 -3.53
CA THR A 92 8.69 -4.53 -4.24
C THR A 92 7.16 -4.43 -4.21
N LEU A 93 6.60 -4.07 -3.04
CA LEU A 93 5.17 -3.84 -2.84
C LEU A 93 4.65 -2.69 -3.69
N SER A 94 5.46 -1.65 -3.92
CA SER A 94 5.06 -0.53 -4.76
C SER A 94 4.91 -0.94 -6.22
N GLY A 95 5.84 -1.76 -6.75
CA GLY A 95 5.73 -2.32 -8.09
C GLY A 95 4.47 -3.17 -8.25
N TYR A 96 4.17 -4.01 -7.26
CA TYR A 96 2.93 -4.80 -7.24
C TYR A 96 1.68 -3.90 -7.21
N PHE A 97 1.68 -2.87 -6.36
CA PHE A 97 0.55 -1.96 -6.22
C PHE A 97 0.27 -1.17 -7.50
N VAL A 98 1.32 -0.68 -8.19
CA VAL A 98 1.18 -0.02 -9.49
C VAL A 98 0.64 -1.00 -10.54
N ALA A 99 1.16 -2.22 -10.59
CA ALA A 99 0.70 -3.23 -11.54
C ALA A 99 -0.79 -3.56 -11.34
N VAL A 100 -1.23 -3.77 -10.09
CA VAL A 100 -2.63 -4.04 -9.75
C VAL A 100 -3.52 -2.83 -10.06
N SER A 101 -3.07 -1.60 -9.76
CA SER A 101 -3.85 -0.40 -10.05
C SER A 101 -4.03 -0.18 -11.56
N VAL A 102 -2.97 -0.37 -12.33
CA VAL A 102 -3.00 -0.27 -13.80
C VAL A 102 -3.90 -1.35 -14.40
N LEU A 103 -3.76 -2.61 -13.95
CA LEU A 103 -4.65 -3.69 -14.39
C LEU A 103 -6.10 -3.43 -13.98
N GLY A 104 -6.34 -2.89 -12.79
CA GLY A 104 -7.67 -2.52 -12.31
C GLY A 104 -8.36 -1.44 -13.14
N VAL A 105 -7.60 -0.59 -13.84
CA VAL A 105 -8.15 0.42 -14.78
C VAL A 105 -8.25 -0.14 -16.20
N ILE A 106 -7.24 -0.88 -16.66
CA ILE A 106 -7.19 -1.41 -18.03
C ILE A 106 -8.21 -2.52 -18.25
N VAL A 107 -8.40 -3.43 -17.29
CA VAL A 107 -9.28 -4.59 -17.45
C VAL A 107 -10.75 -4.18 -17.66
N PRO A 108 -11.34 -3.25 -16.87
CA PRO A 108 -12.67 -2.75 -17.17
C PRO A 108 -12.77 -2.07 -18.54
N ILE A 109 -11.77 -1.25 -18.92
CA ILE A 109 -11.75 -0.58 -20.24
C ILE A 109 -11.73 -1.64 -21.36
N TYR A 110 -10.89 -2.66 -21.24
CA TYR A 110 -10.77 -3.71 -22.24
C TYR A 110 -12.04 -4.57 -22.35
N ASN A 111 -12.70 -4.85 -21.22
CA ASN A 111 -13.96 -5.59 -21.20
C ASN A 111 -15.11 -4.77 -21.80
N VAL A 112 -15.20 -3.47 -21.50
CA VAL A 112 -16.20 -2.56 -22.09
C VAL A 112 -15.95 -2.35 -23.58
N THR A 113 -14.69 -2.24 -24.01
CA THR A 113 -14.35 -2.00 -25.42
C THR A 113 -14.59 -3.23 -26.30
N ASN A 114 -14.43 -4.45 -25.78
CA ASN A 114 -14.71 -5.68 -26.53
C ASN A 114 -16.17 -6.17 -26.44
N SER A 115 -17.00 -5.53 -25.62
CA SER A 115 -18.45 -5.79 -25.54
C SER A 115 -19.27 -4.84 -26.43
N ILE A 116 -18.58 -3.94 -27.15
CA ILE A 116 -19.09 -3.10 -28.25
C ILE A 116 -18.66 -3.74 -29.57
#